data_AF-A0A4S8MYV9-F1
#
_entry.id   AF-A0A4S8MYV9-F1
#
_cell.length_a   1.000
_cell.length_b   1.000
_cell.length_c   1.000
_cell.angle_alpha   90.00
_cell.angle_beta   90.00
_cell.angle_gamma   90.00
#
_symmetry.space_group_name_H-M   'P 1'
#
loop_
_entity.id
_entity.type
_entity.pdbx_description
1 polymer ?
#
loop_
_entity_poly.entity_id
_entity_poly.type
_entity_poly.pdbx_seq_one_letter_code
_entity_poly.pdbx_strand_id
1 'polypeptide(L)'
;MQHHDLSSSPSFSSSSSSSSFDELLQSSTLPPPGPEHYAARRALWLSVNTAGPKSSTKPSTSHQKLEKLLNTPNAIYNDQVWVGGVRKVWSGLSGGSALKKPLPMNLVIKIIHSAWIRDDTWPTGAIAPEPDDVLPD
;
A
#
# COMPACT_ATOMS: atom_id res chain seq x y z
N MET A 1 -41.41 -32.78 -18.65
CA MET A 1 -40.46 -32.97 -17.53
C MET A 1 -39.21 -32.17 -17.85
N GLN A 2 -38.69 -31.47 -16.85
CA GLN A 2 -37.84 -30.28 -16.97
C GLN A 2 -36.42 -30.53 -17.53
N HIS A 3 -35.87 -29.45 -18.08
CA HIS A 3 -34.48 -29.22 -18.49
C HIS A 3 -33.51 -29.16 -17.29
N HIS A 4 -32.21 -29.45 -17.51
CA HIS A 4 -31.04 -28.57 -17.22
C HIS A 4 -29.71 -29.34 -16.98
N ASP A 5 -28.77 -29.07 -17.89
CA ASP A 5 -27.31 -28.88 -17.73
C ASP A 5 -26.62 -29.20 -16.39
N LEU A 6 -25.60 -30.07 -16.44
CA LEU A 6 -24.53 -30.16 -15.45
C LEU A 6 -23.22 -29.61 -16.07
N SER A 7 -23.09 -28.29 -15.95
CA SER A 7 -21.89 -27.48 -15.79
C SER A 7 -20.53 -28.20 -15.99
N SER A 8 -19.93 -28.03 -17.16
CA SER A 8 -18.48 -28.17 -17.35
C SER A 8 -17.74 -27.08 -16.56
N SER A 9 -16.99 -27.47 -15.54
CA SER A 9 -16.09 -26.59 -14.81
C SER A 9 -14.93 -26.17 -15.72
N PRO A 10 -14.67 -24.87 -15.94
CA PRO A 10 -13.49 -24.42 -16.66
C PRO A 10 -12.25 -24.70 -15.82
N SER A 11 -11.38 -25.59 -16.31
CA SER A 11 -10.04 -25.80 -15.76
C SER A 11 -9.18 -24.58 -16.10
N PHE A 12 -9.06 -23.64 -15.18
CA PHE A 12 -8.07 -22.57 -15.29
C PHE A 12 -6.70 -23.17 -14.96
N SER A 13 -5.94 -23.54 -16.00
CA SER A 13 -4.50 -23.83 -15.86
C SER A 13 -3.77 -22.53 -15.52
N SER A 14 -3.68 -22.23 -14.24
CA SER A 14 -2.82 -21.16 -13.73
C SER A 14 -1.36 -21.59 -13.87
N SER A 15 -0.67 -21.00 -14.84
CA SER A 15 0.79 -21.01 -14.88
C SER A 15 1.32 -20.29 -13.63
N SER A 16 1.58 -21.04 -12.56
CA SER A 16 1.98 -20.50 -11.28
C SER A 16 3.47 -20.18 -11.28
N SER A 17 3.81 -18.91 -11.52
CA SER A 17 4.94 -18.32 -10.80
C SER A 17 4.54 -18.28 -9.32
N SER A 18 4.77 -19.37 -8.60
CA SER A 18 4.41 -19.49 -7.18
C SER A 18 5.08 -18.36 -6.42
N SER A 19 4.27 -17.51 -5.77
CA SER A 19 4.82 -16.47 -4.92
C SER A 19 5.55 -17.13 -3.75
N SER A 20 6.58 -16.49 -3.19
CA SER A 20 7.31 -17.00 -2.01
C SER A 20 6.36 -17.33 -0.83
N PHE A 21 5.20 -16.68 -0.79
CA PHE A 21 4.17 -16.97 0.19
C PHE A 21 3.38 -18.26 -0.12
N ASP A 22 3.07 -18.55 -1.39
CA ASP A 22 2.37 -19.79 -1.76
C ASP A 22 3.19 -21.03 -1.43
N GLU A 23 4.51 -20.97 -1.67
CA GLU A 23 5.43 -22.05 -1.32
C GLU A 23 5.49 -22.27 0.21
N LEU A 24 5.56 -21.18 0.98
CA LEU A 24 5.55 -21.24 2.44
C LEU A 24 4.21 -21.76 2.98
N LEU A 25 3.09 -21.36 2.36
CA LEU A 25 1.75 -21.83 2.70
C LEU A 25 1.59 -23.33 2.43
N GLN A 26 2.14 -23.84 1.32
CA GLN A 26 2.13 -25.26 0.98
C GLN A 26 3.03 -26.09 1.91
N SER A 27 4.13 -25.51 2.40
CA SER A 27 5.03 -26.19 3.36
C SER A 27 4.52 -26.18 4.81
N SER A 28 3.53 -25.33 5.13
CA SER A 28 3.04 -25.15 6.49
C SER A 28 1.77 -25.95 6.76
N THR A 29 1.71 -26.61 7.93
CA THR A 29 0.47 -27.27 8.38
C THR A 29 -0.45 -26.27 9.05
N LEU A 30 -1.60 -25.99 8.43
CA LEU A 30 -2.62 -25.08 8.98
C LEU A 30 -3.75 -25.85 9.68
N PRO A 31 -4.38 -25.28 10.73
CA PRO A 31 -5.54 -25.89 11.37
C PRO A 31 -6.76 -25.88 10.41
N PRO A 32 -7.85 -26.60 10.74
CA PRO A 32 -9.07 -26.58 9.94
C PRO A 32 -9.64 -25.16 9.76
N PRO A 33 -10.35 -24.88 8.66
CA PRO A 33 -10.92 -23.56 8.38
C PRO A 33 -11.72 -22.98 9.55
N GLY A 34 -11.40 -21.74 9.93
CA GLY A 34 -11.98 -21.04 11.08
C GLY A 34 -11.09 -19.88 11.53
N PRO A 35 -11.41 -19.24 12.67
CA PRO A 35 -10.63 -18.12 13.21
C PRO A 35 -9.14 -18.49 13.43
N GLU A 36 -8.89 -19.71 13.94
CA GLU A 36 -7.53 -20.23 14.16
C GLU A 36 -6.76 -20.43 12.85
N HIS A 37 -7.44 -20.85 11.77
CA HIS A 37 -6.84 -20.94 10.44
C HIS A 37 -6.42 -19.58 9.92
N TYR A 38 -7.28 -18.57 10.10
CA TYR A 38 -6.95 -17.20 9.73
C TYR A 38 -5.74 -16.69 10.53
N ALA A 39 -5.73 -16.89 11.85
CA ALA A 39 -4.64 -16.46 12.72
C ALA A 39 -3.31 -17.12 12.32
N ALA A 40 -3.30 -18.44 12.11
CA ALA A 40 -2.12 -19.20 11.70
C ALA A 40 -1.61 -18.76 10.31
N ARG A 41 -2.49 -18.63 9.31
CA ARG A 41 -2.12 -18.15 7.97
C ARG A 41 -1.58 -16.72 8.00
N ARG A 42 -2.18 -15.84 8.82
CA ARG A 42 -1.70 -14.46 8.97
C ARG A 42 -0.32 -14.42 9.62
N ALA A 43 -0.04 -15.25 10.62
CA ALA A 43 1.28 -15.34 11.23
C ALA A 43 2.35 -15.75 10.21
N LEU A 44 2.03 -16.68 9.31
CA LEU A 44 2.91 -17.09 8.20
C LEU A 44 3.11 -15.97 7.17
N TRP A 45 2.07 -15.21 6.84
CA TRP A 45 2.21 -14.08 5.91
C TRP A 45 3.17 -13.04 6.48
N LEU A 46 3.01 -12.72 7.77
CA LEU A 46 3.89 -11.76 8.44
C LEU A 46 5.33 -12.25 8.61
N SER A 47 5.60 -13.55 8.47
CA SER A 47 6.94 -14.13 8.55
C SER A 47 7.67 -14.21 7.20
N VAL A 48 6.95 -14.15 6.07
CA VAL A 48 7.52 -14.05 4.71
C VAL A 48 8.19 -12.70 4.53
N ASN A 49 9.44 -12.67 4.96
CA ASN A 49 10.50 -11.76 4.57
C ASN A 49 10.36 -10.29 4.99
N THR A 50 10.96 -10.00 6.14
CA THR A 50 11.42 -8.69 6.62
C THR A 50 12.65 -8.15 5.89
N ALA A 51 13.20 -8.86 4.90
CA ALA A 51 14.18 -8.28 3.99
C ALA A 51 13.44 -7.31 3.06
N GLY A 52 13.28 -6.07 3.52
CA GLY A 52 12.77 -4.98 2.71
C GLY A 52 13.51 -4.90 1.37
N PRO A 53 12.90 -4.27 0.35
CA PRO A 53 13.52 -4.17 -0.97
C PRO A 53 14.96 -3.68 -0.78
N LYS A 54 15.93 -4.51 -1.20
CA LYS A 54 17.35 -4.16 -1.20
C LYS A 54 17.52 -3.00 -2.17
N SER A 55 17.26 -1.78 -1.71
CA SER A 55 17.56 -0.56 -2.44
C SER A 55 19.08 -0.36 -2.35
N SER A 56 19.83 -1.13 -3.13
CA SER A 56 21.27 -0.96 -3.31
C SER A 56 21.62 0.26 -4.15
N THR A 57 20.60 0.99 -4.64
CA THR A 57 20.80 2.17 -5.47
C THR A 57 20.98 3.39 -4.58
N LYS A 58 22.18 3.99 -4.62
CA LYS A 58 22.45 5.27 -3.94
C LYS A 58 21.35 6.29 -4.29
N PRO A 59 20.76 6.98 -3.29
CA PRO A 59 19.73 7.97 -3.53
C PRO A 59 20.28 9.07 -4.45
N SER A 60 19.48 9.54 -5.40
CA SER A 60 19.88 10.70 -6.20
C SER A 60 19.95 11.95 -5.32
N THR A 61 20.69 12.97 -5.76
CA THR A 61 20.72 14.27 -5.09
C THR A 61 19.32 14.88 -4.94
N SER A 62 18.45 14.71 -5.94
CA SER A 62 17.04 15.10 -5.87
C SER A 62 16.26 14.34 -4.80
N HIS A 63 16.50 13.03 -4.66
CA HIS A 63 15.88 12.22 -3.60
C HIS A 63 16.30 12.70 -2.22
N GLN A 64 17.60 12.92 -2.00
CA GLN A 64 18.11 13.43 -0.72
C GLN A 64 17.55 14.82 -0.37
N LYS A 65 17.38 15.69 -1.36
CA LYS A 65 16.75 17.01 -1.18
C LYS A 65 15.28 16.87 -0.77
N LEU A 66 14.52 16.03 -1.48
CA LEU A 66 13.11 15.79 -1.18
C LEU A 66 12.93 15.20 0.23
N GLU A 67 13.75 14.21 0.57
CA GLU A 67 13.76 13.59 1.88
C GLU A 67 14.10 14.60 2.99
N LYS A 68 15.12 15.44 2.78
CA LYS A 68 15.47 16.51 3.72
C LYS A 68 14.31 17.50 3.91
N LEU A 69 13.65 17.91 2.84
CA LEU A 69 12.50 18.82 2.90
C LEU A 69 11.34 18.20 3.69
N LEU A 70 10.98 16.95 3.40
CA LEU A 70 9.86 16.22 4.02
C LEU A 70 10.14 15.74 5.46
N ASN A 71 11.41 15.74 5.89
CA ASN A 71 11.80 15.44 7.27
C ASN A 71 11.82 16.69 8.17
N THR A 72 11.57 17.87 7.63
CA THR A 72 11.41 19.10 8.42
C THR A 72 10.15 19.02 9.28
N PRO A 73 10.15 19.47 10.55
CA PRO A 73 8.93 19.56 11.34
C PRO A 73 7.90 20.46 10.62
N ASN A 74 6.63 20.07 10.65
CA ASN A 74 5.51 20.74 9.96
C ASN A 74 5.66 20.86 8.43
N ALA A 75 6.48 20.03 7.78
CA ALA A 75 6.64 20.03 6.32
C ALA A 75 5.33 19.88 5.54
N ILE A 76 4.34 19.17 6.10
CA ILE A 76 3.05 18.90 5.46
C ILE A 76 2.25 20.20 5.26
N TYR A 77 2.27 21.08 6.26
CA TYR A 77 1.53 22.35 6.27
C TYR A 77 2.35 23.52 5.70
N ASN A 78 3.65 23.34 5.48
CA ASN A 78 4.53 24.43 5.05
C ASN A 78 4.49 24.64 3.53
N ASP A 79 4.02 25.81 3.09
CA ASP A 79 3.94 26.15 1.67
C ASP A 79 5.29 26.32 0.98
N GLN A 80 6.33 26.72 1.70
CA GLN A 80 7.68 26.81 1.13
C GLN A 80 8.21 25.42 0.78
N VAL A 81 7.86 24.40 1.57
CA VAL A 81 8.20 23.00 1.27
C VAL A 81 7.41 22.50 0.06
N TRP A 82 6.14 22.87 -0.03
CA TRP A 82 5.27 22.54 -1.15
C TRP A 82 5.82 23.05 -2.49
N VAL A 83 6.09 24.35 -2.56
CA VAL A 83 6.63 25.02 -3.75
C VAL A 83 8.07 24.57 -4.01
N GLY A 84 8.85 24.32 -2.96
CA GLY A 84 10.26 23.93 -3.03
C GLY A 84 10.56 22.57 -3.67
N GLY A 85 9.53 21.76 -3.96
CA GLY A 85 9.69 20.55 -4.77
C GLY A 85 8.59 19.51 -4.65
N VAL A 86 7.83 19.51 -3.55
CA VAL A 86 6.79 18.51 -3.31
C VAL A 86 5.68 18.58 -4.36
N ARG A 87 5.24 19.78 -4.75
CA ARG A 87 4.22 19.98 -5.80
C ARG A 87 4.60 19.29 -7.12
N LYS A 88 5.87 19.37 -7.51
CA LYS A 88 6.35 18.76 -8.76
C LYS A 88 6.34 17.24 -8.69
N VAL A 89 6.72 16.67 -7.54
CA VAL A 89 6.67 15.22 -7.31
C VAL A 89 5.23 14.73 -7.28
N TRP A 90 4.35 15.44 -6.57
CA TRP A 90 2.90 15.16 -6.55
C TRP A 90 2.30 15.16 -7.95
N SER A 91 2.56 16.19 -8.77
CA SER A 91 2.06 16.27 -10.15
C SER A 91 2.48 15.09 -11.02
N GLY A 92 3.70 14.57 -10.82
CA GLY A 92 4.14 13.35 -11.49
C GLY A 92 3.40 12.11 -11.00
N LEU A 93 3.22 11.98 -9.68
CA LEU A 93 2.52 10.85 -9.07
C LEU A 93 1.05 10.81 -9.45
N SER A 94 0.32 11.92 -9.32
CA SER A 94 -1.11 12.01 -9.66
C SER A 94 -1.36 11.88 -11.16
N GLY A 95 -0.40 12.28 -11.99
CA GLY A 95 -0.43 12.07 -13.44
C GLY A 95 -0.06 10.66 -13.91
N GLY A 96 0.18 9.71 -12.99
CA GLY A 96 0.55 8.32 -13.34
C GLY A 96 1.96 8.17 -13.92
N SER A 97 2.85 9.14 -13.72
CA SER A 97 4.22 9.05 -14.21
C SER A 97 4.99 7.97 -13.46
N ALA A 98 5.63 7.06 -14.19
CA ALA A 98 6.51 6.06 -13.61
C ALA A 98 7.73 6.70 -12.95
N LEU A 99 8.01 6.30 -11.70
CA LEU A 99 9.19 6.76 -10.99
C LEU A 99 10.44 6.07 -11.52
N LYS A 100 11.45 6.86 -11.93
CA LYS A 100 12.77 6.33 -12.35
C LYS A 100 13.52 5.60 -11.23
N LYS A 101 13.24 5.97 -9.98
CA LYS A 101 13.78 5.33 -8.78
C LYS A 101 12.62 5.10 -7.79
N PRO A 102 12.58 3.94 -7.12
CA PRO A 102 11.56 3.70 -6.10
C PRO A 102 11.69 4.74 -4.99
N LEU A 103 10.55 5.20 -4.48
CA LEU A 103 10.48 6.14 -3.36
C LEU A 103 10.05 5.39 -2.09
N PRO A 104 10.65 5.66 -0.93
CA PRO A 104 10.18 5.11 0.35
C PRO A 104 8.71 5.45 0.59
N MET A 105 7.92 4.46 1.01
CA MET A 105 6.47 4.60 1.23
C MET A 105 6.14 5.74 2.20
N ASN A 106 6.93 5.91 3.26
CA ASN A 106 6.75 7.01 4.21
C ASN A 106 6.78 8.40 3.53
N LEU A 107 7.70 8.61 2.58
CA LEU A 107 7.76 9.88 1.84
C LEU A 107 6.55 10.04 0.91
N VAL A 108 6.10 8.97 0.25
CA VAL A 108 4.89 8.98 -0.58
C VAL A 108 3.68 9.41 0.25
N ILE A 109 3.49 8.82 1.43
CA ILE A 109 2.38 9.16 2.34
C ILE A 109 2.42 10.65 2.71
N LYS A 110 3.60 11.18 3.06
CA LYS A 110 3.75 12.61 3.38
C LYS A 110 3.39 13.52 2.20
N ILE A 111 3.79 13.16 0.98
CA ILE A 111 3.49 13.91 -0.24
C ILE A 111 1.98 13.92 -0.49
N ILE A 112 1.34 12.74 -0.44
CA ILE A 112 -0.12 12.60 -0.65
C ILE A 112 -0.88 13.41 0.40
N HIS A 113 -0.52 13.26 1.68
CA HIS A 113 -1.16 14.00 2.76
C HIS A 113 -1.02 15.51 2.54
N SER A 114 0.18 15.99 2.18
CA SER A 114 0.39 17.42 1.90
C SER A 114 -0.44 17.94 0.71
N ALA A 115 -0.79 17.09 -0.25
CA ALA A 115 -1.68 17.43 -1.35
C ALA A 115 -3.13 17.49 -0.87
N TRP A 116 -3.61 16.47 -0.15
CA TRP A 116 -4.99 16.42 0.34
C TRP A 116 -5.34 17.56 1.29
N ILE A 117 -4.38 18.00 2.13
CA ILE A 117 -4.57 19.19 2.98
C ILE A 117 -4.80 20.45 2.14
N ARG A 118 -4.20 20.55 0.94
CA ARG A 118 -4.30 21.73 0.07
C ARG A 118 -5.48 21.70 -0.87
N ASP A 119 -5.89 20.50 -1.27
CA ASP A 119 -7.08 20.27 -2.09
C ASP A 119 -8.35 20.26 -1.23
N ASP A 120 -8.28 20.63 0.06
CA ASP A 120 -9.33 20.54 1.08
C ASP A 120 -10.04 19.18 1.11
N THR A 121 -9.36 18.15 0.60
CA THR A 121 -9.90 16.79 0.47
C THR A 121 -9.83 16.05 1.80
N TRP A 122 -8.84 16.40 2.63
CA TRP A 122 -8.71 15.84 3.97
C TRP A 122 -9.03 16.91 5.03
N PRO A 123 -10.12 16.76 5.79
CA PRO A 123 -10.48 17.75 6.81
C PRO A 123 -9.48 17.72 7.97
N THR A 124 -8.73 18.81 8.15
CA THR A 124 -7.83 18.96 9.29
C THR A 124 -8.63 19.02 10.60
N GLY A 125 -8.41 18.05 11.48
CA GLY A 125 -9.02 18.02 12.81
C GLY A 125 -10.45 17.48 12.85
N ALA A 126 -10.98 16.94 11.74
CA ALA A 126 -12.20 16.16 11.81
C ALA A 126 -11.91 14.81 12.48
N ILE A 127 -12.73 14.49 13.49
CA ILE A 127 -12.71 13.22 14.18
C ILE A 127 -13.75 12.35 13.48
N ALA A 128 -13.36 11.15 13.04
CA ALA A 128 -14.31 10.17 12.54
C ALA A 128 -15.33 9.86 13.64
N PRO A 129 -16.64 9.93 13.37
CA PRO A 129 -17.65 9.55 14.34
C PRO A 129 -17.53 8.06 14.68
N GLU A 130 -17.10 7.75 15.91
CA GLU A 130 -17.12 6.37 16.40
C GLU A 130 -18.53 5.99 16.86
N PRO A 131 -19.03 4.76 16.57
CA PRO A 131 -18.35 3.66 15.89
C PRO A 131 -18.58 3.59 14.37
N ASP A 132 -17.49 3.37 13.60
CA ASP A 132 -17.54 3.11 12.15
C ASP A 132 -18.20 1.75 11.79
N ASP A 133 -18.44 0.88 12.79
CA ASP A 133 -18.92 -0.49 12.63
C ASP A 133 -20.45 -0.64 12.65
N VAL A 134 -21.22 0.45 12.81
CA VAL A 134 -22.68 0.39 12.90
C VAL A 134 -23.30 0.89 11.61
N LEU A 135 -23.85 -0.03 10.82
CA LEU A 135 -24.73 0.31 9.69
C LEU A 135 -26.01 0.95 10.23
N PRO A 136 -26.45 2.11 9.70
CA PRO A 136 -27.76 2.66 10.05
C PRO A 136 -28.88 1.74 9.55
N ASP A 137 -29.91 1.55 10.39
CA ASP A 137 -31.10 0.72 10.13
C ASP A 137 -31.87 1.12 8.85
#